data_AF-A0A396JHM8-F1
#
_entry.id   AF-A0A396JHM8-F1
#
_cell.length_a   1.000
_cell.length_b   1.000
_cell.length_c   1.000
_cell.angle_alpha   90.00
_cell.angle_beta   90.00
_cell.angle_gamma   90.00
#
_symmetry.space_group_name_H-M   'P 1'
#
loop_
_entity.id
_entity.type
_entity.pdbx_description
1 polymer ?
#
loop_
_entity_poly.entity_id
_entity_poly.type
_entity_poly.pdbx_seq_one_letter_code
_entity_poly.pdbx_strand_id
1 'polypeptide(L)'
;MYLFYFLNGLINCEMFNFVKHLINRKQIVAAVRFSCAYNLDDKDHLVDMLREHVQNVKLICESSCKKTNSIEIKDKARDQEIASLGTVLQCISDNNLESTGQLHKEIDYRILELKAHKGN
;
A
#
# COMPACT_ATOMS: atom_id res chain seq x y z
N MET A 1 22.93 5.28 31.87
CA MET A 1 21.46 5.17 31.73
C MET A 1 20.88 6.29 30.86
N TYR A 2 21.07 7.59 31.17
CA TYR A 2 20.54 8.70 30.37
C TYR A 2 20.99 8.76 28.89
N LEU A 3 22.26 8.46 28.60
CA LEU A 3 22.77 8.47 27.22
C LEU A 3 22.07 7.41 26.33
N PHE A 4 21.73 6.26 26.91
CA PHE A 4 21.02 5.19 26.20
C PHE A 4 19.61 5.65 25.80
N TYR A 5 18.85 6.27 26.70
CA TYR A 5 17.52 6.81 26.39
C TYR A 5 17.57 7.94 25.35
N PHE A 6 18.55 8.83 25.46
CA PHE A 6 18.74 9.92 24.50
C PHE A 6 19.04 9.39 23.08
N LEU A 7 19.94 8.42 22.96
CA LEU A 7 20.27 7.79 21.67
C LEU A 7 19.06 7.04 21.08
N ASN A 8 18.31 6.29 21.89
CA ASN A 8 17.09 5.62 21.43
C ASN A 8 16.03 6.63 20.95
N GLY A 9 15.86 7.75 21.66
CA GLY A 9 14.94 8.82 21.23
C GLY A 9 15.34 9.45 19.89
N LEU A 10 16.64 9.71 19.69
CA LEU A 10 17.14 10.26 18.43
C LEU A 10 16.92 9.28 17.26
N ILE A 11 17.23 8.00 17.47
CA ILE A 11 17.06 6.94 16.47
C ILE A 11 15.59 6.82 16.06
N ASN A 12 14.66 6.81 17.02
CA ASN A 12 13.24 6.73 16.70
C ASN A 12 12.76 7.94 15.87
N CYS A 13 13.25 9.15 16.17
CA CYS A 13 12.94 10.35 15.40
C CYS A 13 13.36 10.22 13.92
N GLU A 14 14.58 9.73 13.68
CA GLU A 14 15.09 9.49 12.32
C GLU A 14 14.25 8.45 11.57
N MET A 15 13.83 7.36 12.25
CA MET A 15 12.96 6.35 11.67
C MET A 15 11.60 6.93 11.25
N PHE A 16 10.96 7.74 12.09
CA PHE A 16 9.71 8.41 11.73
C PHE A 16 9.87 9.39 10.57
N ASN A 17 10.99 10.11 10.51
CA ASN A 17 11.29 11.01 9.39
C ASN A 17 11.46 10.23 8.08
N PHE A 18 12.08 9.06 8.13
CA PHE A 18 12.19 8.18 6.97
C PHE A 18 10.84 7.66 6.49
N VAL A 19 9.96 7.22 7.41
CA VAL A 19 8.58 6.81 7.06
C VAL A 19 7.82 7.95 6.37
N LYS A 20 7.87 9.16 6.92
CA LYS A 20 7.27 10.36 6.29
C LYS A 20 7.83 10.62 4.90
N HIS A 21 9.14 10.45 4.71
CA HIS A 21 9.78 10.60 3.41
C HIS A 21 9.23 9.60 2.38
N LEU A 22 9.05 8.34 2.76
CA LEU A 22 8.45 7.31 1.90
C LEU A 22 7.01 7.65 1.53
N ILE A 23 6.20 8.10 2.50
CA ILE A 23 4.80 8.51 2.28
C ILE A 23 4.72 9.68 1.29
N ASN A 24 5.55 10.72 1.48
CA ASN A 24 5.61 11.87 0.57
C ASN A 24 6.01 11.49 -0.87
N ARG A 25 6.77 10.40 -1.03
CA ARG A 25 7.12 9.81 -2.34
C ARG A 25 6.09 8.81 -2.86
N LYS A 26 4.94 8.68 -2.20
CA LYS A 26 3.86 7.72 -2.52
C LYS A 26 4.30 6.26 -2.43
N GLN A 27 5.37 5.96 -1.69
CA GLN A 27 5.89 4.61 -1.48
C GLN A 27 5.21 3.95 -0.27
N ILE A 28 3.88 3.88 -0.28
CA ILE A 28 3.08 3.49 0.90
C ILE A 28 3.40 2.07 1.36
N VAL A 29 3.50 1.10 0.45
CA VAL A 29 3.85 -0.29 0.81
C VAL A 29 5.23 -0.38 1.45
N ALA A 30 6.20 0.41 0.99
CA ALA A 30 7.53 0.47 1.59
C ALA A 30 7.49 1.10 2.99
N ALA A 31 6.70 2.17 3.16
CA ALA A 31 6.48 2.80 4.47
C ALA A 31 5.90 1.81 5.47
N VAL A 32 4.87 1.05 5.08
CA VAL A 32 4.25 0.01 5.94
C VAL A 32 5.23 -1.09 6.32
N ARG A 33 5.99 -1.63 5.35
CA ARG A 33 7.01 -2.65 5.62
C ARG A 33 8.05 -2.16 6.62
N PHE A 34 8.52 -0.92 6.44
CA PHE A 34 9.49 -0.32 7.35
C PHE A 34 8.89 -0.13 8.74
N SER A 35 7.69 0.42 8.85
CA SER A 35 7.00 0.60 10.13
C SER A 35 6.76 -0.73 10.85
N CYS A 36 6.40 -1.80 10.13
CA CYS A 36 6.24 -3.14 10.70
C CYS A 36 7.57 -3.69 11.23
N ALA A 37 8.65 -3.61 10.44
CA ALA A 37 9.95 -4.16 10.81
C ALA A 37 10.52 -3.54 12.09
N TYR A 38 10.20 -2.26 12.35
CA TYR A 38 10.68 -1.51 13.50
C TYR A 38 9.60 -1.24 14.57
N ASN A 39 8.40 -1.81 14.43
CA ASN A 39 7.26 -1.58 15.32
C ASN A 39 7.00 -0.08 15.61
N LEU A 40 7.03 0.74 14.56
CA LEU A 40 6.91 2.21 14.67
C LEU A 40 5.47 2.67 14.81
N ASP A 41 4.50 1.80 14.55
CA ASP A 41 3.09 2.16 14.52
C ASP A 41 2.20 0.97 14.87
N ASP A 42 0.95 1.27 15.20
CA ASP A 42 -0.06 0.25 15.45
C ASP A 42 -0.50 -0.43 14.15
N LYS A 43 -0.79 -1.73 14.22
CA LYS A 43 -1.20 -2.52 13.05
C LYS A 43 -2.45 -1.97 12.38
N ASP A 44 -3.40 -1.45 13.16
CA ASP A 44 -4.65 -0.90 12.61
C ASP A 44 -4.37 0.36 11.78
N HIS A 45 -3.48 1.24 12.27
CA HIS A 45 -3.06 2.42 11.50
C HIS A 45 -2.33 2.03 10.20
N LEU A 46 -1.46 1.02 10.25
CA LEU A 46 -0.78 0.53 9.05
C LEU A 46 -1.74 -0.05 8.01
N VAL A 47 -2.81 -0.71 8.45
CA VAL A 47 -3.86 -1.23 7.59
C VAL A 47 -4.65 -0.10 6.96
N ASP A 48 -4.99 0.93 7.73
CA ASP A 48 -5.70 2.11 7.20
C ASP A 48 -4.88 2.80 6.10
N MET A 49 -3.56 2.91 6.26
CA MET A 49 -2.68 3.41 5.20
C MET A 49 -2.73 2.52 3.93
N LEU A 50 -2.74 1.19 4.08
CA LEU A 50 -2.87 0.28 2.95
C LEU A 50 -4.24 0.41 2.26
N ARG A 51 -5.32 0.57 3.04
CA ARG A 51 -6.67 0.76 2.53
C ARG A 51 -6.79 2.05 1.71
N GLU A 52 -6.25 3.15 2.22
CA GLU A 52 -6.20 4.42 1.48
C GLU A 52 -5.40 4.27 0.18
N HIS A 53 -4.26 3.57 0.24
CA HIS A 53 -3.47 3.29 -0.95
C HIS A 53 -4.25 2.49 -2.00
N VAL A 54 -4.97 1.44 -1.60
CA VAL A 54 -5.83 0.64 -2.49
C VAL A 54 -6.89 1.52 -3.17
N GLN A 55 -7.56 2.38 -2.41
CA GLN A 55 -8.55 3.32 -2.96
C GLN A 55 -7.92 4.30 -3.97
N ASN A 56 -6.74 4.83 -3.66
CA ASN A 56 -6.02 5.73 -4.55
C ASN A 56 -5.60 5.05 -5.87
N VAL A 57 -5.09 3.82 -5.81
CA VAL A 57 -4.73 3.05 -7.02
C VAL A 57 -5.97 2.80 -7.87
N LYS A 58 -7.09 2.42 -7.25
CA LYS A 58 -8.38 2.24 -7.93
C LYS A 58 -8.82 3.50 -8.67
N LEU A 59 -8.81 4.65 -7.99
CA LEU A 59 -9.19 5.93 -8.59
C LEU A 59 -8.30 6.32 -9.78
N ILE A 60 -6.99 6.06 -9.68
CA ILE A 60 -6.05 6.32 -10.78
C ILE A 60 -6.42 5.48 -12.00
N CYS A 61 -6.65 4.17 -11.81
CA CYS A 61 -7.04 3.27 -12.90
C CYS A 61 -8.36 3.68 -13.55
N GLU A 62 -9.39 3.95 -12.74
CA GLU A 62 -10.69 4.41 -13.24
C GLU A 62 -10.58 5.74 -14.01
N SER A 63 -9.77 6.68 -13.51
CA SER A 63 -9.56 7.96 -14.17
C SER A 63 -8.85 7.79 -15.52
N SER A 64 -7.85 6.91 -15.60
CA SER A 64 -7.17 6.58 -16.85
C SER A 64 -8.13 5.93 -17.84
N CYS A 65 -8.97 5.00 -17.39
CA CYS A 65 -9.95 4.32 -18.23
C CYS A 65 -11.04 5.26 -18.77
N LYS A 66 -11.44 6.28 -18.01
CA LYS A 66 -12.42 7.29 -18.44
C LYS A 66 -11.85 8.30 -19.44
N LYS A 67 -10.55 8.60 -19.36
CA LYS A 67 -9.89 9.64 -20.18
C LYS A 67 -9.55 9.19 -21.61
N THR A 68 -9.59 7.90 -21.90
CA THR A 68 -9.16 7.36 -23.19
C THR A 68 -10.06 6.24 -23.67
N ASN A 69 -10.22 6.13 -24.99
CA ASN A 69 -10.86 4.99 -25.64
C ASN A 69 -9.85 3.91 -26.05
N SER A 70 -8.55 4.16 -25.89
CA SER A 70 -7.52 3.17 -26.23
C SER A 70 -7.58 1.97 -25.30
N ILE A 71 -7.81 0.79 -25.87
CA ILE A 71 -7.80 -0.50 -25.17
C ILE A 71 -6.44 -0.74 -24.54
N GLU A 72 -5.35 -0.47 -25.26
CA GLU A 72 -3.98 -0.65 -24.76
C GLU A 72 -3.71 0.15 -23.48
N ILE A 73 -4.14 1.42 -23.45
CA ILE A 73 -3.94 2.27 -22.27
C ILE A 73 -4.79 1.77 -21.09
N LYS A 74 -6.03 1.32 -21.36
CA LYS A 74 -6.91 0.74 -20.33
C LYS A 74 -6.32 -0.53 -19.74
N ASP A 75 -5.84 -1.44 -20.58
CA ASP A 75 -5.25 -2.70 -20.13
C ASP A 75 -3.96 -2.46 -19.35
N LYS A 76 -3.12 -1.51 -19.78
CA LYS A 76 -1.94 -1.09 -19.01
C LYS A 76 -2.31 -0.54 -17.63
N ALA A 77 -3.36 0.28 -17.53
CA ALA A 77 -3.83 0.82 -16.26
C ALA A 77 -4.34 -0.30 -15.33
N ARG A 78 -5.08 -1.27 -15.87
CA ARG A 78 -5.56 -2.45 -15.10
C ARG A 78 -4.40 -3.32 -14.63
N ASP A 79 -3.41 -3.59 -15.50
CA ASP A 79 -2.24 -4.39 -15.13
C ASP A 79 -1.41 -3.71 -14.03
N GLN A 80 -1.29 -2.37 -14.08
CA GLN A 80 -0.67 -1.59 -13.01
C GLN A 80 -1.47 -1.64 -11.70
N GLU A 81 -2.80 -1.57 -11.76
CA GLU A 81 -3.65 -1.73 -10.57
C GLU A 81 -3.48 -3.13 -9.97
N ILE A 82 -3.60 -4.20 -10.77
CA ILE A 82 -3.42 -5.59 -10.32
C ILE A 82 -2.03 -5.79 -9.69
N ALA A 83 -0.97 -5.29 -10.31
CA ALA A 83 0.38 -5.38 -9.75
C ALA A 83 0.48 -4.68 -8.39
N SER A 84 -0.06 -3.46 -8.28
CA SER A 84 -0.05 -2.69 -7.04
C SER A 84 -0.83 -3.41 -5.92
N LEU A 85 -2.04 -3.91 -6.24
CA LEU A 85 -2.85 -4.71 -5.32
C LEU A 85 -2.13 -5.98 -4.87
N GLY A 86 -1.43 -6.68 -5.78
CA GLY A 86 -0.60 -7.83 -5.44
C GLY A 86 0.52 -7.48 -4.45
N THR A 87 1.16 -6.32 -4.60
CA THR A 87 2.18 -5.88 -3.63
C THR A 87 1.61 -5.58 -2.24
N VAL A 88 0.37 -5.10 -2.16
CA VAL A 88 -0.34 -4.88 -0.89
C VAL A 88 -0.65 -6.21 -0.21
N LEU A 89 -1.19 -7.19 -0.95
CA LEU A 89 -1.45 -8.53 -0.40
C LEU A 89 -0.17 -9.17 0.15
N GLN A 90 0.92 -9.09 -0.62
CA GLN A 90 2.22 -9.61 -0.16
C GLN A 90 2.67 -8.90 1.12
N CYS A 91 2.54 -7.58 1.19
CA CYS A 91 2.88 -6.80 2.39
C CYS A 91 2.06 -7.23 3.61
N ILE A 92 0.75 -7.46 3.45
CA ILE A 92 -0.13 -7.90 4.54
C ILE A 92 0.34 -9.25 5.09
N SER A 93 0.64 -10.19 4.20
CA SER A 93 1.12 -11.53 4.58
C SER A 93 2.52 -11.48 5.22
N ASP A 94 3.48 -10.80 4.59
CA ASP A 94 4.87 -10.66 5.07
C ASP A 94 4.96 -10.11 6.50
N ASN A 95 4.01 -9.23 6.88
CA ASN A 95 4.03 -8.50 8.15
C ASN A 95 2.98 -8.97 9.16
N ASN A 96 2.31 -10.10 8.91
CA ASN A 96 1.25 -10.62 9.78
C ASN A 96 0.19 -9.55 10.14
N LEU A 97 -0.25 -8.80 9.14
CA LEU A 97 -1.35 -7.84 9.22
C LEU A 97 -2.71 -8.54 8.95
N GLU A 98 -2.74 -9.87 9.02
CA GLU A 98 -3.87 -10.73 8.63
C GLU A 98 -5.10 -10.63 9.55
N SER A 99 -5.02 -9.90 10.68
CA SER A 99 -6.22 -9.48 11.44
C SER A 99 -7.21 -8.68 10.60
N THR A 100 -6.83 -8.30 9.37
CA THR A 100 -7.55 -7.42 8.47
C THR A 100 -8.18 -8.16 7.29
N GLY A 101 -8.71 -9.36 7.53
CA GLY A 101 -9.34 -10.22 6.52
C GLY A 101 -10.41 -9.55 5.65
N GLN A 102 -10.95 -8.40 6.07
CA GLN A 102 -11.80 -7.55 5.24
C GLN A 102 -11.06 -6.89 4.07
N LEU A 103 -9.88 -6.30 4.31
CA LEU A 103 -9.09 -5.65 3.25
C LEU A 103 -8.59 -6.67 2.23
N HIS A 104 -8.17 -7.85 2.69
CA HIS A 104 -7.73 -8.93 1.80
C HIS A 104 -8.82 -9.33 0.81
N LYS A 105 -10.05 -9.55 1.30
CA LYS A 105 -11.21 -9.88 0.45
C LYS A 105 -11.58 -8.77 -0.53
N GLU A 106 -11.52 -7.51 -0.09
CA GLU A 106 -11.76 -6.35 -0.95
C GLU A 106 -10.77 -6.31 -2.12
N ILE A 107 -9.49 -6.57 -1.85
CA ILE A 107 -8.44 -6.61 -2.85
C ILE A 107 -8.64 -7.79 -3.81
N ASP A 108 -8.89 -8.99 -3.30
CA ASP A 108 -9.13 -10.19 -4.12
C ASP A 108 -10.30 -9.99 -5.08
N TYR A 109 -11.43 -9.47 -4.57
CA TYR A 109 -12.60 -9.16 -5.37
C TYR A 109 -12.26 -8.19 -6.50
N ARG A 110 -11.51 -7.12 -6.20
CA ARG A 110 -11.12 -6.13 -7.19
C ARG A 110 -10.18 -6.71 -8.26
N ILE A 111 -9.21 -7.55 -7.88
CA ILE A 111 -8.33 -8.23 -8.83
C ILE A 111 -9.14 -9.12 -9.79
N LEU A 112 -10.14 -9.84 -9.27
CA LEU A 112 -11.03 -10.67 -10.09
C LEU A 112 -11.84 -9.83 -11.08
N GLU A 113 -12.42 -8.71 -10.63
CA GLU A 113 -13.14 -7.76 -11.49
C GLU A 113 -12.25 -7.22 -12.62
N LEU A 114 -11.01 -6.81 -12.31
CA LEU A 114 -10.06 -6.29 -13.30
C LEU A 114 -9.67 -7.35 -14.34
N LYS A 115 -9.48 -8.60 -13.93
CA LYS A 115 -9.17 -9.71 -14.83
C LYS A 115 -10.33 -10.03 -15.76
N ALA A 116 -11.57 -9.95 -15.27
CA ALA A 116 -12.77 -10.22 -16.07
C ALA A 116 -12.99 -9.21 -17.20
N HIS A 117 -12.50 -7.98 -17.04
CA HIS A 117 -12.66 -6.92 -18.04
C HIS A 117 -11.52 -6.82 -19.06
N LYS A 118 -10.47 -7.64 -18.95
CA LYS A 118 -9.30 -7.59 -19.84
C LYS A 118 -9.66 -8.01 -21.28
N GLY A 119 -9.31 -7.18 -22.26
CA GLY A 119 -9.61 -7.42 -23.68
C GLY A 119 -10.99 -6.95 -24.18
N ASN A 120 -11.79 -6.28 -23.34
CA ASN A 120 -13.01 -5.56 -23.73
C ASN A 120 -12.77 -4.06 -23.93
#